data_AF-A8LUW4-F1
#
_entry.id   AF-A8LUW4-F1
#
_cell.length_a   1.000
_cell.length_b   1.000
_cell.length_c   1.000
_cell.angle_alpha   90.00
_cell.angle_beta   90.00
_cell.angle_gamma   90.00
#
_symmetry.space_group_name_H-M   'P 1'
#
loop_
_entity.id
_entity.type
_entity.pdbx_description
1 polymer ?
#
loop_
_entity_poly.entity_id
_entity_poly.type
_entity_poly.pdbx_seq_one_letter_code
_entity_poly.pdbx_strand_id
1 'polypeptide(L)'
;MRNIPVNLAGFKLRVVEEPTIKMDQEGVVKTVYGTDDPLYVVGVFAKPVATEDGYRGKGSEFKVTLATNPGEVAEGDVVELNGPTVSLWEKDGRSGLSWKAASLKPVG
;
A
#
# COMPACT_ATOMS: atom_id res chain seq x y z
N MET A 1 -8.41 16.03 -2.73
CA MET A 1 -6.94 15.94 -2.60
C MET A 1 -6.39 15.20 -3.80
N ARG A 2 -5.24 15.62 -4.33
CA ARG A 2 -4.69 15.09 -5.59
C ARG A 2 -3.86 13.83 -5.30
N ASN A 3 -4.11 12.75 -6.02
CA ASN A 3 -3.26 11.57 -6.01
C ASN A 3 -1.99 11.87 -6.81
N ILE A 4 -0.82 11.60 -6.22
CA ILE A 4 0.50 11.75 -6.83
C ILE A 4 1.03 10.36 -7.15
N PRO A 5 1.36 10.05 -8.42
CA PRO A 5 2.00 8.78 -8.76
C PRO A 5 3.35 8.61 -8.06
N VAL A 6 3.63 7.39 -7.59
CA VAL A 6 4.89 7.07 -6.92
C VAL A 6 5.66 6.04 -7.75
N ASN A 7 6.97 6.23 -7.89
CA ASN A 7 7.85 5.22 -8.45
C ASN A 7 8.54 4.45 -7.32
N LEU A 8 8.28 3.15 -7.22
CA LEU A 8 8.85 2.26 -6.20
C LEU A 8 9.88 1.27 -6.76
N ALA A 9 10.34 1.42 -8.02
CA ALA A 9 11.27 0.48 -8.65
C ALA A 9 12.62 0.31 -7.92
N GLY A 10 13.04 1.32 -7.14
CA GLY A 10 14.25 1.27 -6.31
C GLY A 10 14.07 0.57 -4.95
N PHE A 11 12.92 -0.04 -4.69
CA PHE A 11 12.57 -0.62 -3.39
C PHE A 11 12.13 -2.07 -3.53
N LYS A 12 12.58 -2.92 -2.60
CA LYS A 12 11.98 -4.22 -2.35
C LYS A 12 10.83 -4.02 -1.37
N LEU A 13 9.62 -4.37 -1.80
CA LEU A 13 8.42 -4.29 -0.95
C LEU A 13 8.14 -5.66 -0.35
N ARG A 14 7.97 -5.70 0.97
CA ARG A 14 7.59 -6.91 1.71
C ARG A 14 6.29 -6.67 2.46
N VAL A 15 5.38 -7.65 2.43
CA VAL A 15 4.16 -7.63 3.23
C VAL A 15 4.52 -7.80 4.71
N VAL A 16 4.01 -6.91 5.55
CA VAL A 16 4.16 -6.95 7.01
C VAL A 16 2.83 -7.05 7.74
N GLU A 17 1.72 -6.91 7.01
CA GLU A 17 0.36 -7.17 7.48
C GLU A 17 -0.45 -7.65 6.28
N GLU A 18 -1.03 -8.84 6.39
CA GLU A 18 -1.80 -9.48 5.32
C GLU A 18 -2.97 -8.61 4.85
N PRO A 19 -3.38 -8.73 3.57
CA PRO A 19 -4.52 -7.97 3.09
C PRO A 19 -5.82 -8.32 3.80
N THR A 20 -6.55 -7.30 4.23
CA THR A 20 -7.87 -7.44 4.85
C THR A 20 -8.88 -6.50 4.19
N ILE A 21 -10.17 -6.82 4.32
CA ILE A 21 -11.24 -5.91 3.87
C ILE A 21 -11.16 -4.63 4.70
N LYS A 22 -11.15 -3.49 4.02
CA LYS A 22 -11.08 -2.18 4.65
C LYS A 22 -12.44 -1.83 5.26
N MET A 23 -12.46 -1.65 6.57
CA MET A 23 -13.63 -1.21 7.33
C MET A 23 -13.38 0.15 8.00
N ASP A 24 -14.43 0.87 8.36
CA ASP A 24 -14.33 1.98 9.32
C ASP A 24 -14.39 1.53 10.78
N GLN A 25 -14.44 2.49 11.70
CA GLN A 25 -14.44 2.25 13.15
C GLN A 25 -15.73 1.57 13.62
N GLU A 26 -16.80 1.74 12.85
CA GLU A 26 -18.12 1.15 13.07
C GLU A 26 -18.26 -0.24 12.44
N GLY A 27 -17.22 -0.73 11.75
CA GLY A 27 -17.21 -2.04 11.09
C GLY A 27 -17.87 -2.06 9.70
N VAL A 28 -18.19 -0.89 9.13
CA VAL A 28 -18.79 -0.81 7.80
C VAL A 28 -17.72 -0.97 6.73
N VAL A 29 -17.95 -1.91 5.82
CA VAL A 29 -17.08 -2.16 4.66
C VAL A 29 -17.01 -0.92 3.76
N LYS A 30 -15.80 -0.47 3.45
CA LYS A 30 -15.59 0.59 2.46
C LYS A 30 -15.52 0.00 1.07
N THR A 31 -16.23 0.62 0.13
CA THR A 31 -16.26 0.17 -1.27
C THR A 31 -15.50 1.11 -2.20
N VAL A 32 -15.13 0.60 -3.38
CA VAL A 32 -14.65 1.41 -4.49
C VAL A 32 -15.79 2.34 -4.93
N TYR A 33 -15.45 3.61 -5.15
CA TYR A 33 -16.43 4.64 -5.50
C TYR A 33 -17.26 4.25 -6.73
N GLY A 34 -18.59 4.26 -6.59
CA GLY A 34 -19.51 3.93 -7.68
C GLY A 34 -19.72 2.44 -7.91
N THR A 35 -19.25 1.58 -6.99
CA THR A 35 -19.41 0.12 -7.04
C THR A 35 -19.74 -0.43 -5.66
N ASP A 36 -20.12 -1.71 -5.60
CA ASP A 36 -20.28 -2.48 -4.36
C ASP A 36 -19.02 -3.29 -4.00
N ASP A 37 -17.94 -3.17 -4.80
CA ASP A 37 -16.71 -3.93 -4.59
C ASP A 37 -15.95 -3.39 -3.36
N PRO A 38 -15.51 -4.27 -2.44
CA PRO A 38 -14.79 -3.86 -1.24
C PRO A 38 -13.39 -3.33 -1.57
N LEU A 39 -12.94 -2.35 -0.79
CA LEU A 39 -11.55 -1.96 -0.71
C LEU A 39 -10.79 -2.91 0.23
N TYR A 40 -9.51 -3.08 -0.03
CA TYR A 40 -8.62 -3.86 0.82
C TYR A 40 -7.53 -2.97 1.41
N VAL A 41 -6.95 -3.36 2.53
CA VAL A 41 -5.77 -2.72 3.13
C VAL A 41 -4.69 -3.77 3.40
N VAL A 42 -3.46 -3.45 3.04
CA VAL A 42 -2.27 -4.29 3.25
C VAL A 42 -1.16 -3.45 3.86
N GLY A 43 -0.40 -4.01 4.80
CA GLY A 43 0.80 -3.39 5.35
C GLY A 43 2.03 -3.78 4.53
N VAL A 44 2.83 -2.79 4.11
CA VAL A 44 4.01 -3.01 3.29
C VAL A 44 5.21 -2.29 3.88
N PHE A 45 6.35 -2.98 3.94
CA PHE A 45 7.65 -2.41 4.23
C PHE A 45 8.46 -2.24 2.95
N ALA A 46 8.80 -1.00 2.61
CA ALA A 46 9.67 -0.67 1.49
C ALA A 46 11.12 -0.55 1.96
N LYS A 47 11.98 -1.47 1.50
CA LYS A 47 13.43 -1.42 1.75
C LYS A 47 14.15 -0.96 0.47
N PRO A 48 14.95 0.12 0.51
CA PRO A 48 15.78 0.49 -0.64
C PRO A 48 16.67 -0.68 -1.08
N VAL A 49 16.75 -0.90 -2.39
CA VAL A 49 17.74 -1.80 -2.99
C VAL A 49 19.14 -1.22 -2.73
N ALA A 50 20.16 -2.09 -2.67
CA ALA A 50 21.54 -1.63 -2.48
C ALA A 50 21.98 -0.76 -3.66
N THR A 51 22.75 0.28 -3.38
CA THR A 51 23.54 0.97 -4.41
C THR A 51 24.69 0.07 -4.87
N GLU A 52 25.39 0.48 -5.93
CA GLU A 52 26.57 -0.24 -6.44
C GLU A 52 27.65 -0.44 -5.35
N ASP A 53 27.81 0.53 -4.46
CA ASP A 53 28.72 0.48 -3.30
C ASP A 53 28.22 -0.40 -2.14
N GLY A 54 27.06 -1.07 -2.30
CA GLY A 54 26.47 -1.95 -1.29
C GLY A 54 25.71 -1.23 -0.17
N TYR A 55 25.66 0.10 -0.15
CA TYR A 55 24.90 0.86 0.84
C TYR A 55 23.40 0.61 0.70
N ARG A 56 22.71 0.38 1.83
CA ARG A 56 21.25 0.25 1.89
C ARG A 56 20.68 1.22 2.90
N GLY A 57 19.85 2.15 2.42
CA GLY A 57 19.12 3.09 3.26
C GLY A 57 18.16 2.40 4.25
N LYS A 58 17.65 3.18 5.21
CA LYS A 58 16.57 2.72 6.09
C LYS A 58 15.30 2.46 5.27
N GLY A 59 14.53 1.45 5.66
CA GLY A 59 13.23 1.19 5.05
C GLY A 59 12.13 2.00 5.72
N SER A 60 10.94 1.93 5.16
CA SER A 60 9.75 2.57 5.73
C SER A 60 8.54 1.67 5.57
N GLU A 61 7.68 1.69 6.57
CA GLU A 61 6.42 0.94 6.57
C GLU A 61 5.26 1.87 6.27
N PHE A 62 4.29 1.39 5.50
CA PHE A 62 3.04 2.09 5.24
C PHE A 62 1.92 1.11 4.88
N LYS A 63 0.68 1.51 5.17
CA LYS A 63 -0.52 0.77 4.74
C LYS A 63 -0.99 1.28 3.39
N VAL A 64 -1.27 0.36 2.47
CA VAL A 64 -1.78 0.64 1.12
C VAL A 64 -3.22 0.21 1.01
N THR A 65 -4.08 1.07 0.48
CA THR A 65 -5.45 0.69 0.10
C THR A 65 -5.47 0.16 -1.33
N LEU A 66 -6.03 -1.03 -1.55
CA LEU A 66 -6.15 -1.65 -2.87
C LEU A 66 -7.59 -1.55 -3.37
N ALA A 67 -7.75 -1.34 -4.68
CA ALA A 67 -9.05 -1.27 -5.34
C ALA A 67 -9.59 -2.65 -5.75
N THR A 68 -8.73 -3.67 -5.83
CA THR A 68 -9.11 -5.03 -6.20
C THR A 68 -8.69 -6.03 -5.13
N ASN A 69 -9.38 -7.17 -5.07
CA ASN A 69 -8.97 -8.30 -4.24
C ASN A 69 -7.54 -8.73 -4.62
N PRO A 70 -6.59 -8.75 -3.67
CA PRO A 70 -5.21 -9.15 -3.95
C PRO A 70 -4.99 -10.67 -4.05
N GLY A 71 -5.99 -11.49 -3.74
CA GLY A 71 -5.86 -12.94 -3.66
C GLY A 71 -5.13 -13.40 -2.39
N GLU A 72 -4.55 -14.60 -2.45
CA GLU A 72 -3.73 -15.15 -1.37
C GLU A 72 -2.37 -14.47 -1.36
N VAL A 73 -2.12 -13.67 -0.31
CA VAL A 73 -0.84 -13.01 -0.05
C VAL A 73 -0.59 -13.07 1.45
N ALA A 74 0.56 -13.60 1.83
CA ALA A 74 0.94 -13.84 3.21
C ALA A 74 1.91 -12.77 3.73
N GLU A 75 2.02 -12.66 5.05
CA GLU A 75 3.09 -11.88 5.67
C GLU A 75 4.46 -12.45 5.25
N GLY A 76 5.38 -11.55 4.89
CA GLY A 76 6.72 -11.91 4.42
C GLY A 76 6.88 -11.97 2.89
N ASP A 77 5.76 -12.08 2.16
CA ASP A 77 5.76 -12.10 0.69
C ASP A 77 6.38 -10.83 0.12
N VAL A 78 7.12 -10.99 -0.97
CA VAL A 78 7.67 -9.86 -1.73
C VAL A 78 6.65 -9.51 -2.80
N VAL A 79 6.29 -8.23 -2.93
CA VAL A 79 5.20 -7.82 -3.82
C VAL A 79 5.59 -6.61 -4.69
N GLU A 80 4.84 -6.41 -5.75
CA GLU A 80 4.83 -5.19 -6.56
C GLU A 80 3.44 -4.55 -6.48
N LEU A 81 3.39 -3.21 -6.38
CA LEU A 81 2.15 -2.43 -6.42
C LEU A 81 1.88 -1.96 -7.85
N ASN A 82 0.65 -2.13 -8.32
CA ASN A 82 0.23 -1.61 -9.63
C ASN A 82 -0.35 -0.20 -9.49
N GLY A 83 0.28 0.77 -10.15
CA GLY A 83 -0.13 2.18 -10.13
C GLY A 83 -0.20 2.79 -8.73
N PRO A 84 0.86 2.70 -7.90
CA PRO A 84 0.84 3.25 -6.56
C PRO A 84 0.74 4.78 -6.61
N THR A 85 -0.10 5.32 -5.75
CA THR A 85 -0.29 6.76 -5.57
C THR A 85 -0.29 7.12 -4.10
N VAL A 86 0.10 8.35 -3.82
CA VAL A 86 0.02 8.95 -2.48
C VAL A 86 -0.75 10.26 -2.54
N SER A 87 -1.54 10.54 -1.50
CA SER A 87 -2.16 11.85 -1.30
C SER A 87 -1.94 12.29 0.14
N LEU A 88 -1.59 13.57 0.35
CA LEU A 88 -1.67 14.20 1.66
C LEU A 88 -3.13 14.29 2.08
N TRP A 89 -3.42 14.03 3.35
CA TRP A 89 -4.68 14.35 3.99
C TRP A 89 -4.48 15.22 5.22
N GLU A 90 -5.49 16.05 5.49
CA GLU A 90 -5.59 16.87 6.67
C GLU A 90 -7.00 16.77 7.23
N LYS A 91 -7.13 16.48 8.52
CA LYS A 91 -8.41 16.38 9.23
C LYS A 91 -8.20 16.67 10.71
N ASP A 92 -9.01 17.56 11.28
CA ASP A 92 -9.04 17.86 12.72
C ASP A 92 -7.64 18.17 13.31
N GLY A 93 -6.86 18.99 12.58
CA GLY A 93 -5.49 19.37 12.97
C GLY A 93 -4.43 18.26 12.81
N ARG A 94 -4.82 17.09 12.30
CA ARG A 94 -3.91 15.99 11.96
C ARG A 94 -3.66 15.99 10.47
N SER A 95 -2.47 15.54 10.08
CA SER A 95 -2.13 15.31 8.68
C SER A 95 -1.40 13.99 8.51
N GLY A 96 -1.41 13.47 7.28
CA GLY A 96 -0.71 12.24 6.96
C GLY A 96 -0.75 11.89 5.48
N LEU A 97 -0.10 10.80 5.14
CA LEU A 97 -0.11 10.26 3.78
C LEU A 97 -1.11 9.13 3.67
N SER A 98 -1.91 9.13 2.61
CA SER A 98 -2.76 8.01 2.23
C SER A 98 -2.18 7.36 0.98
N TRP A 99 -1.85 6.07 1.08
CA TRP A 99 -1.32 5.28 -0.01
C TRP A 99 -2.41 4.43 -0.64
N LYS A 100 -2.43 4.38 -1.98
CA LYS A 100 -3.37 3.59 -2.78
C LYS A 100 -2.65 2.90 -3.92
N ALA A 101 -3.15 1.75 -4.35
CA ALA A 101 -2.75 1.09 -5.59
C ALA A 101 -3.99 0.42 -6.21
N ALA A 102 -3.95 0.13 -7.51
CA ALA A 102 -5.03 -0.61 -8.16
C ALA A 102 -5.07 -2.04 -7.62
N SER A 103 -3.92 -2.72 -7.65
CA SER A 103 -3.72 -4.08 -7.20
C SER A 103 -2.29 -4.26 -6.68
N LEU A 104 -1.99 -5.46 -6.18
CA LEU A 104 -0.63 -5.95 -5.96
C LEU A 104 -0.47 -7.33 -6.58
N LYS A 105 0.77 -7.76 -6.74
CA LYS A 105 1.12 -9.13 -7.13
C LYS A 105 2.35 -9.62 -6.36
N PRO A 106 2.42 -10.89 -5.97
CA PRO A 106 3.66 -11.51 -5.49
C PRO A 106 4.79 -11.46 -6.54
N VAL A 107 6.02 -11.40 -6.05
CA VAL A 107 7.26 -11.38 -6.82
C VAL A 107 8.18 -12.46 -6.26
N GLY A 108 8.09 -13.65 -6.85
CA GLY A 108 8.86 -14.83 -6.45
C GLY A 108 7.99 -15.90 -5.81
#